data_AF-A0A849MX09-F1
#
_entry.id   AF-A0A849MX09-F1
#
_cell.length_a   1.000
_cell.length_b   1.000
_cell.length_c   1.000
_cell.angle_alpha   90.00
_cell.angle_beta   90.00
_cell.angle_gamma   90.00
#
_symmetry.space_group_name_H-M   'P 1'
#
loop_
_entity.id
_entity.type
_entity.pdbx_description
1 polymer ?
#
loop_
_entity_poly.entity_id
_entity_poly.type
_entity_poly.pdbx_seq_one_letter_code
_entity_poly.pdbx_strand_id
1 'polypeptide(L)' 'MVDDLDICARIACPGCGASGTGFWRKDAVRGQGRELLGVTRGFLRRPGDHRLDPCIYCARCLVAAEERPFQRECAEA' A
#
# COMPACT_ATOMS: atom_id res chain seq x y z
N MET A 1 -6.03 3.50 19.66
CA MET A 1 -5.13 4.39 18.91
C MET A 1 -4.88 3.77 17.55
N VAL A 2 -5.81 4.00 16.61
CA VAL A 2 -5.74 3.59 15.20
C VAL A 2 -5.98 4.84 14.32
N ASP A 3 -5.69 6.03 14.86
CA ASP A 3 -6.03 7.33 14.26
C ASP A 3 -5.06 7.79 13.15
N ASP A 4 -3.92 7.13 12.98
CA ASP A 4 -2.86 7.56 12.04
C ASP A 4 -2.89 6.82 10.68
N LEU A 5 -3.92 6.03 10.40
CA LEU A 5 -4.09 5.36 9.10
C LEU A 5 -4.91 6.25 8.15
N ASP A 6 -4.31 7.34 7.67
CA ASP A 6 -5.02 8.33 6.87
C ASP A 6 -5.45 7.85 5.47
N ILE A 7 -4.79 6.84 4.87
CA ILE A 7 -5.07 6.37 3.51
C ILE A 7 -4.92 4.85 3.38
N CYS A 8 -5.98 4.19 2.90
CA CYS A 8 -5.97 2.80 2.48
C CYS A 8 -6.11 2.71 0.95
N ALA A 9 -5.22 2.00 0.26
CA ALA A 9 -5.31 1.71 -1.17
C ALA A 9 -5.50 0.22 -1.41
N ARG A 10 -6.43 -0.17 -2.28
CA ARG A 10 -6.53 -1.57 -2.71
C ARG A 10 -5.38 -1.90 -3.64
N ILE A 11 -4.70 -2.98 -3.33
CA ILE A 11 -3.63 -3.54 -4.17
C ILE A 11 -4.08 -4.89 -4.71
N ALA A 12 -3.67 -5.19 -5.93
CA ALA A 12 -3.96 -6.47 -6.57
C ALA A 12 -2.70 -7.03 -7.23
N CYS A 13 -2.55 -8.35 -7.19
CA CYS A 13 -1.50 -9.03 -7.94
C CYS A 13 -2.03 -9.37 -9.34
N PRO A 14 -1.44 -8.84 -10.42
CA PRO A 14 -1.88 -9.15 -11.78
C PRO A 14 -1.60 -10.63 -12.16
N GLY A 15 -0.64 -11.28 -11.50
CA GLY A 15 -0.27 -12.66 -11.79
C GLY A 15 -1.23 -13.70 -11.22
N CYS A 16 -1.68 -13.54 -9.98
CA CYS A 16 -2.54 -14.54 -9.31
C CYS A 16 -3.92 -14.02 -8.89
N GLY A 17 -4.24 -12.75 -9.15
CA GLY A 17 -5.51 -12.13 -8.77
C GLY A 17 -5.68 -11.92 -7.26
N ALA A 18 -4.65 -12.18 -6.45
CA ALA A 18 -4.68 -11.88 -5.01
C ALA A 18 -4.94 -10.38 -4.80
N SER A 19 -5.79 -10.05 -3.83
CA SER A 19 -6.09 -8.67 -3.47
C SER A 19 -5.69 -8.40 -2.02
N GLY A 20 -5.39 -7.14 -1.74
CA GLY A 20 -4.94 -6.68 -0.44
C GLY A 20 -5.14 -5.19 -0.25
N THR A 21 -4.56 -4.67 0.82
CA THR A 21 -4.61 -3.25 1.16
C THR A 21 -3.21 -2.76 1.52
N GLY A 22 -2.81 -1.65 0.91
CA GLY A 22 -1.67 -0.85 1.34
C GLY A 22 -2.14 0.31 2.21
N PHE A 23 -1.44 0.52 3.30
CA PHE A 23 -1.71 1.56 4.29
C PHE A 23 -0.67 2.65 4.18
N TRP A 24 -1.12 3.89 3.98
CA TRP A 24 -0.26 5.01 3.65
C TRP A 24 -0.52 6.18 4.60
N ARG A 25 0.54 6.90 4.96
CA ARG A 25 0.45 8.16 5.70
C ARG A 25 0.26 9.32 4.71
N LYS A 26 -0.77 10.13 4.94
CA LYS A 26 -1.17 11.27 4.11
C LYS A 26 -0.21 12.46 4.19
N ASP A 27 0.42 12.66 5.35
CA ASP A 27 1.30 13.81 5.63
C ASP A 27 2.79 13.55 5.36
N ALA A 28 3.12 12.63 4.45
CA ALA A 28 4.49 12.45 3.98
C ALA A 28 4.92 13.60 3.06
N VAL A 29 5.00 14.79 3.66
CA VAL A 29 5.48 16.07 3.13
C VAL A 29 4.64 16.61 1.97
N ARG A 30 4.02 17.79 2.21
CA ARG A 30 3.41 18.68 1.20
C ARG A 30 4.16 18.64 -0.16
N GLY A 31 3.75 17.73 -1.05
CA GLY A 31 4.29 17.60 -2.40
C GLY A 31 5.46 16.61 -2.64
N GLN A 32 5.83 15.70 -1.71
CA GLN A 32 6.98 14.77 -1.90
C GLN A 32 6.66 13.27 -1.85
N GLY A 33 5.41 12.85 -1.65
CA GLY A 33 4.99 11.45 -1.77
C GLY A 33 4.06 10.98 -0.64
N ARG A 34 3.83 9.66 -0.57
CA ARG A 34 3.10 8.96 0.50
C ARG A 34 3.99 7.92 1.14
N GLU A 35 4.06 7.92 2.47
CA GLU A 35 4.86 6.94 3.20
C GLU A 35 4.03 5.66 3.38
N LEU A 36 4.59 4.52 2.97
CA LEU A 36 3.96 3.22 3.19
C LEU A 36 4.14 2.79 4.65
N LEU A 37 3.06 2.76 5.41
CA LEU A 37 3.02 2.31 6.80
C LEU A 37 2.95 0.79 6.90
N GLY A 38 2.27 0.15 5.95
CA GLY A 38 2.15 -1.31 5.94
C GLY A 38 1.35 -1.84 4.76
N VAL A 39 1.35 -3.16 4.61
CA VAL A 39 0.56 -3.87 3.59
C VAL A 39 -0.04 -5.13 4.21
N THR A 40 -1.18 -5.56 3.69
CA THR A 40 -1.80 -6.84 4.07
C THR A 40 -0.89 -8.03 3.74
N ARG A 41 -1.04 -9.11 4.52
CA ARG A 41 -0.29 -10.36 4.37
C ARG A 41 -0.36 -10.87 2.92
N GLY A 42 0.79 -11.29 2.38
CA GLY A 42 0.91 -11.73 0.98
C GLY A 42 1.41 -10.65 0.02
N PHE A 43 1.54 -9.41 0.50
CA PHE A 43 2.20 -8.31 -0.20
C PHE A 43 3.38 -7.83 0.63
N LEU A 44 4.39 -7.30 -0.05
CA LEU A 44 5.65 -6.86 0.55
C LEU A 44 6.13 -5.58 -0.12
N ARG A 45 6.87 -4.76 0.64
CA ARG A 45 7.62 -3.61 0.12
C ARG A 45 8.94 -4.09 -0.46
N ARG A 46 9.33 -3.61 -1.64
CA ARG A 46 10.64 -3.95 -2.22
C ARG A 46 11.78 -3.62 -1.25
N PRO A 47 12.68 -4.57 -0.97
CA PRO A 47 13.90 -4.28 -0.23
C PRO A 47 14.73 -3.24 -0.99
N GLY A 48 15.17 -2.19 -0.30
CA GLY A 48 15.99 -1.13 -0.89
C GLY A 48 15.21 0.07 -1.44
N ASP A 49 13.87 -0.02 -1.53
CA ASP A 49 13.07 1.15 -1.94
C ASP A 49 13.08 2.23 -0.86
N HIS A 50 12.97 3.48 -1.33
CA HIS A 50 12.78 4.63 -0.48
C HIS A 50 11.49 4.47 0.35
N ARG A 51 11.44 5.08 1.54
CA ARG A 51 10.25 4.99 2.40
C ARG A 51 9.01 5.67 1.79
N LEU A 52 9.25 6.64 0.90
CA LEU A 52 8.22 7.38 0.15
C LEU A 52 7.94 6.66 -1.17
N ASP A 53 6.66 6.38 -1.44
CA ASP A 53 6.16 5.67 -2.63
C ASP A 53 6.96 4.42 -3.05
N PRO A 54 7.23 3.48 -2.14
CA PRO A 54 7.90 2.24 -2.52
C PRO A 54 7.01 1.37 -3.43
N CYS A 55 7.67 0.54 -4.24
CA CYS A 55 7.03 -0.50 -5.01
C CYS A 55 6.56 -1.64 -4.09
N ILE A 56 5.26 -1.94 -4.15
CA ILE A 56 4.66 -3.09 -3.50
C ILE A 56 4.66 -4.26 -4.48
N TYR A 57 4.99 -5.46 -4.02
CA TYR A 57 4.95 -6.67 -4.83
C TYR A 57 4.21 -7.81 -4.11
N CYS A 58 3.70 -8.76 -4.89
CA CYS A 58 3.11 -9.98 -4.37
C CYS A 58 4.21 -10.93 -3.88
N ALA A 59 4.14 -11.37 -2.63
CA ALA A 59 5.13 -12.29 -2.06
C ALA A 59 5.18 -13.65 -2.78
N ARG A 60 4.06 -14.05 -3.41
CA ARG A 60 3.94 -15.33 -4.14
C ARG A 60 4.46 -15.24 -5.57
N CYS A 61 4.04 -14.21 -6.30
CA CYS A 61 4.36 -14.08 -7.72
C CYS A 61 5.64 -13.26 -7.97
N LEU A 62 6.12 -12.53 -6.95
CA LEU A 62 7.26 -11.61 -7.04
C LEU A 62 7.12 -10.53 -8.14
N VAL A 63 5.88 -10.22 -8.52
CA VAL A 63 5.54 -9.14 -9.46
C VAL A 63 4.99 -7.93 -8.73
N ALA A 64 5.16 -6.75 -9.33
CA ALA A 64 4.59 -5.51 -8.83
C ALA A 64 3.07 -5.65 -8.66
N ALA A 65 2.58 -5.22 -7.51
CA ALA A 65 1.15 -5.13 -7.26
C ALA A 65 0.62 -3.87 -7.94
N GLU A 66 -0.54 -3.99 -8.57
CA GLU A 66 -1.24 -2.87 -9.15
C GLU A 66 -2.08 -2.19 -8.07
N GLU A 67 -1.87 -0.89 -7.92
CA GLU A 67 -2.71 -0.06 -7.06
C GLU A 67 -3.98 0.31 -7.83
N ARG A 68 -5.13 -0.07 -7.28
CA ARG A 68 -6.43 0.27 -7.84
C ARG A 68 -6.86 1.64 -7.29
N PRO A 69 -7.68 2.39 -8.04
CA PRO A 69 -8.05 3.75 -7.68
C PRO A 69 -8.56 3.83 -6.24
N PHE A 70 -8.07 4.85 -5.54
CA PHE A 70 -8.36 5.21 -4.16
C PHE A 70 -9.87 5.13 -3.86
N GLN A 71 -10.29 4.15 -3.06
CA GLN A 71 -11.57 4.20 -2.38
C GLN A 71 -11.30 4.79 -1.00
N ARG A 72 -11.54 6.10 -0.93
CA ARG A 72 -11.56 6.90 0.30
C ARG A 72 -12.40 6.17 1.35
N GLU A 73 -11.89 6.14 2.58
CA GLU A 73 -12.50 5.59 3.79
C GLU A 73 -12.36 4.06 3.93
N CYS A 74 -11.28 3.66 4.61
CA CYS A 74 -11.36 2.49 5.49
C CYS A 74 -12.50 2.80 6.47
N ALA A 75 -13.63 2.12 6.35
CA ALA A 75 -14.72 2.30 7.31
C ALA A 75 -14.16 2.08 8.72
N GLU A 76 -14.30 3.10 9.58
CA GLU A 76 -14.11 2.92 11.02
C GLU A 76 -15.04 1.77 11.44
N ALA A 77 -14.43 0.70 11.95
CA ALA A 77 -15.13 -0.45 12.49
C ALA A 77 -15.47 -0.22 13.96
#